data_AF-M6KRY2-F1
#
_entry.id   AF-M6KRY2-F1
#
_cell.length_a   1.000
_cell.length_b   1.000
_cell.length_c   1.000
_cell.angle_alpha   90.00
_cell.angle_beta   90.00
_cell.angle_gamma   90.00
#
_symmetry.space_group_name_H-M   'P 1'
#
loop_
_entity.id
_entity.type
_entity.pdbx_description
1 polymer ?
#
loop_
_entity_poly.entity_id
_entity_poly.type
_entity_poly.pdbx_seq_one_letter_code
_entity_poly.pdbx_strand_id
1 'polypeptide(L)'
;MNQKIFKSIWAIIAGFLTIFILSTAVDLILHQTGIYPPMGVIMSDELFTLATAYRVLFGILSGYVTAKIAPDQPVKHSLALGVLGLIVSITGAIVMWDAGPAWYSLAIIAIALPCSWAGGILYERSQT
;
A
#
# COMPACT_ATOMS: atom_id res chain seq x y z
N MET A 1 6.55 27.79 9.51
CA MET A 1 6.49 26.31 9.50
C MET A 1 7.52 25.82 8.48
N ASN A 2 8.44 24.94 8.86
CA ASN A 2 9.68 24.65 8.12
C ASN A 2 9.37 23.98 6.76
N GLN A 3 9.90 24.48 5.64
CA GLN A 3 9.70 23.94 4.28
C GLN A 3 9.94 22.43 4.18
N LYS A 4 10.90 21.92 4.96
CA LYS A 4 11.22 20.48 5.07
C LYS A 4 10.06 19.66 5.62
N ILE A 5 9.37 20.14 6.66
CA ILE A 5 8.24 19.42 7.29
C ILE A 5 7.09 19.24 6.30
N PHE A 6 6.77 20.31 5.55
CA PHE A 6 5.73 20.25 4.53
C PHE A 6 6.07 19.22 3.44
N LYS A 7 7.32 19.20 2.98
CA LYS A 7 7.79 18.24 1.99
C LYS A 7 7.77 16.80 2.53
N SER A 8 8.11 16.58 3.80
CA SER A 8 8.00 15.27 4.47
C SER A 8 6.56 14.76 4.51
N ILE A 9 5.60 15.61 4.88
CA ILE A 9 4.17 15.26 4.90
C ILE A 9 3.71 14.91 3.49
N TRP A 10 4.06 15.72 2.49
CA TRP A 10 3.72 15.46 1.09
C TRP A 10 4.33 14.16 0.55
N ALA A 11 5.54 13.80 0.98
CA ALA A 11 6.15 12.53 0.59
C ALA A 11 5.32 11.32 1.05
N ILE A 12 4.82 11.36 2.28
CA ILE A 12 3.97 10.29 2.84
C ILE A 12 2.60 10.30 2.15
N ILE A 13 1.98 11.48 1.96
CA ILE A 13 0.69 11.60 1.26
C ILE A 13 0.79 11.07 -0.16
N ALA A 14 1.85 11.41 -0.91
CA ALA A 14 2.03 10.95 -2.27
C ALA A 14 2.16 9.43 -2.36
N GLY A 15 2.90 8.79 -1.45
CA GLY A 15 2.96 7.34 -1.37
C GLY A 15 1.61 6.71 -1.03
N PHE A 16 0.91 7.26 -0.03
CA PHE A 16 -0.43 6.79 0.35
C PHE A 16 -1.41 6.87 -0.83
N LEU A 17 -1.44 8.00 -1.54
CA LEU A 17 -2.26 8.17 -2.74
C LEU A 17 -1.86 7.21 -3.85
N THR A 18 -0.56 6.90 -4.00
CA THR A 18 -0.08 5.95 -5.00
C THR A 18 -0.69 4.56 -4.79
N ILE A 19 -0.57 4.00 -3.58
CA ILE A 19 -1.14 2.67 -3.30
C ILE A 19 -2.67 2.69 -3.34
N PHE A 20 -3.30 3.75 -2.83
CA PHE A 20 -4.75 3.87 -2.79
C PHE A 20 -5.36 3.93 -4.19
N ILE A 21 -4.84 4.81 -5.06
CA ILE A 21 -5.34 5.00 -6.42
C ILE A 21 -5.09 3.74 -7.25
N LEU A 22 -3.89 3.17 -7.21
CA LEU A 22 -3.56 1.98 -8.00
C LEU A 22 -4.40 0.77 -7.60
N SER A 23 -4.53 0.51 -6.29
CA SER A 23 -5.32 -0.62 -5.80
C SER A 23 -6.79 -0.45 -6.16
N THR A 24 -7.36 0.74 -5.95
CA THR A 24 -8.77 1.02 -6.27
C THR A 24 -9.02 0.92 -7.76
N ALA A 25 -8.13 1.46 -8.60
CA ALA A 25 -8.28 1.40 -10.06
C ALA A 25 -8.25 -0.06 -10.56
N VAL A 26 -7.32 -0.88 -10.07
CA VAL A 26 -7.27 -2.30 -10.44
C VAL A 26 -8.50 -3.05 -9.96
N ASP A 27 -8.93 -2.85 -8.71
CA ASP A 27 -10.13 -3.49 -8.17
C ASP A 27 -11.36 -3.15 -9.04
N LEU A 28 -11.54 -1.87 -9.40
CA LEU A 28 -12.64 -1.43 -10.27
C LEU A 28 -12.58 -2.07 -11.65
N ILE A 29 -11.41 -2.13 -12.28
CA ILE A 29 -11.24 -2.77 -13.59
C ILE A 29 -11.55 -4.26 -13.51
N LEU A 30 -11.10 -4.95 -12.46
CA LEU A 30 -11.36 -6.38 -12.28
C LEU A 30 -12.84 -6.67 -12.02
N HIS A 31 -13.55 -5.81 -11.29
CA HIS A 31 -15.01 -5.90 -11.13
C HIS A 31 -15.75 -5.62 -12.46
N GLN A 32 -15.32 -4.62 -13.23
CA GLN A 32 -15.96 -4.27 -14.51
C GLN A 32 -15.74 -5.32 -15.61
N THR A 33 -14.59 -5.99 -15.59
CA THR A 33 -14.25 -7.06 -16.54
C THR A 33 -14.83 -8.42 -16.14
N GLY A 34 -15.44 -8.52 -14.96
CA GLY A 34 -16.04 -9.75 -14.45
C GLY A 34 -15.04 -10.78 -13.92
N ILE A 35 -13.75 -10.41 -13.78
CA ILE A 35 -12.75 -11.25 -13.11
C ILE A 35 -13.05 -11.32 -11.61
N TYR A 36 -13.35 -10.16 -11.01
CA TYR A 36 -13.91 -10.11 -9.67
C TYR A 36 -15.43 -10.19 -9.73
N PRO A 37 -16.08 -10.89 -8.77
CA PRO A 37 -17.53 -10.91 -8.67
C PRO A 37 -18.07 -9.51 -8.38
N PRO A 38 -19.37 -9.23 -8.55
CA PRO A 38 -19.94 -7.92 -8.23
C PRO A 38 -19.63 -7.45 -6.80
N MET A 39 -19.54 -6.13 -6.61
CA MET A 39 -19.32 -5.52 -5.29
C MET A 39 -20.29 -6.05 -4.24
N GLY A 40 -19.78 -6.41 -3.06
CA GLY A 40 -20.57 -6.98 -1.96
C GLY A 40 -20.64 -8.51 -1.96
N VAL A 41 -20.16 -9.18 -3.01
CA VAL A 41 -19.99 -10.64 -3.04
C VAL A 41 -18.55 -10.99 -2.63
N ILE A 42 -18.41 -11.94 -1.70
CA ILE A 42 -17.10 -12.43 -1.25
C ILE A 42 -16.39 -13.14 -2.41
N MET A 43 -15.13 -12.78 -2.64
CA MET A 43 -14.29 -13.36 -3.69
C MET A 43 -13.75 -14.74 -3.27
N SER A 44 -13.31 -15.55 -4.24
CA SER A 44 -12.59 -16.79 -3.94
C SER A 44 -11.18 -16.52 -3.40
N ASP A 45 -10.59 -17.49 -2.70
CA ASP A 45 -9.22 -17.38 -2.16
C ASP A 45 -8.16 -17.10 -3.24
N GLU A 46 -8.36 -17.63 -4.45
CA GLU A 46 -7.48 -17.39 -5.60
C GLU A 46 -7.49 -15.91 -6.03
N LEU A 47 -8.66 -15.28 -6.03
CA LEU A 47 -8.81 -13.85 -6.34
C LEU A 47 -8.26 -12.97 -5.21
N PHE A 48 -8.42 -13.37 -3.95
CA PHE A 48 -7.73 -12.71 -2.84
C PHE A 48 -6.21 -12.84 -2.93
N THR A 49 -5.70 -13.95 -3.45
CA THR A 49 -4.26 -14.14 -3.68
C THR A 49 -3.77 -13.19 -4.79
N LEU A 50 -4.53 -13.06 -5.88
CA LEU A 50 -4.28 -12.06 -6.91
C LEU A 50 -4.30 -10.64 -6.31
N ALA A 51 -5.27 -10.35 -5.46
CA ALA A 51 -5.40 -9.09 -4.72
C ALA A 51 -4.16 -8.77 -3.89
N THR A 52 -3.63 -9.76 -3.17
CA THR A 52 -2.39 -9.61 -2.40
C THR A 52 -1.19 -9.39 -3.33
N ALA A 53 -1.09 -10.10 -4.45
CA ALA A 53 0.05 -10.04 -5.36
C ALA A 53 0.28 -8.63 -5.92
N TYR A 54 -0.75 -7.98 -6.50
CA TYR A 54 -0.55 -6.61 -7.00
C TYR A 54 -0.43 -5.59 -5.87
N ARG A 55 -1.03 -5.83 -4.69
CA ARG A 55 -0.84 -4.95 -3.51
C ARG A 55 0.58 -4.97 -2.98
N VAL A 56 1.29 -6.09 -3.07
CA VAL A 56 2.74 -6.16 -2.78
C VAL A 56 3.50 -5.23 -3.74
N LEU A 57 3.23 -5.31 -5.05
CA LEU A 57 3.89 -4.46 -6.05
C LEU A 57 3.58 -2.97 -5.81
N PHE A 58 2.32 -2.63 -5.54
CA PHE A 58 1.90 -1.26 -5.28
C PHE A 58 2.43 -0.73 -3.95
N GLY A 59 2.57 -1.59 -2.93
CA GLY A 59 3.22 -1.24 -1.65
C GLY A 59 4.70 -0.93 -1.81
N ILE A 60 5.41 -1.68 -2.66
CA ILE A 60 6.81 -1.38 -3.00
C ILE A 60 6.89 -0.08 -3.79
N LEU A 61 6.03 0.10 -4.79
CA LEU A 61 6.01 1.32 -5.60
C LEU A 61 5.68 2.56 -4.77
N SER A 62 4.71 2.48 -3.83
CA SER A 62 4.38 3.61 -2.95
C SER A 62 5.53 3.97 -2.02
N GLY A 63 6.22 2.97 -1.45
CA GLY A 63 7.45 3.16 -0.68
C GLY A 63 8.54 3.85 -1.50
N TYR A 64 8.71 3.47 -2.76
CA TYR A 64 9.66 4.10 -3.69
C TYR A 64 9.28 5.56 -3.99
N VAL A 65 8.01 5.84 -4.27
CA VAL A 65 7.50 7.20 -4.53
C VAL A 65 7.70 8.10 -3.31
N THR A 66 7.40 7.60 -2.11
CA THR A 66 7.65 8.36 -0.86
C THR A 66 9.12 8.67 -0.67
N ALA A 67 10.00 7.68 -0.84
CA ALA A 67 11.44 7.90 -0.75
C ALA A 67 11.94 8.94 -1.78
N LYS A 68 11.42 8.89 -3.02
CA LYS A 68 11.77 9.82 -4.09
C LYS A 68 11.41 11.28 -3.78
N ILE A 69 10.31 11.51 -3.07
CA ILE A 69 9.81 12.85 -2.77
C ILE A 69 10.39 13.38 -1.44
N ALA A 70 10.83 12.48 -0.55
CA ALA A 70 11.34 12.83 0.77
C ALA A 70 12.46 13.90 0.71
N PRO A 71 12.43 14.91 1.60
CA PRO A 71 13.46 15.96 1.64
C PRO A 71 14.84 15.44 2.11
N ASP A 72 14.84 14.42 2.97
CA ASP A 72 16.00 13.77 3.56
C ASP A 72 15.60 12.38 4.08
N GLN A 73 16.57 11.49 4.31
CA GLN A 73 16.35 10.17 4.91
C GLN A 73 15.22 9.37 4.20
N PRO A 74 15.40 9.06 2.90
CA PRO A 74 14.35 8.49 2.04
C PRO A 74 13.72 7.21 2.63
N VAL A 75 14.55 6.29 3.11
CA VAL A 75 14.09 5.02 3.70
C VAL A 75 13.24 5.23 4.96
N LYS A 76 13.56 6.25 5.78
CA LYS A 76 12.77 6.54 7.00
C LYS A 76 11.38 7.07 6.66
N HIS A 77 11.26 7.88 5.61
CA HIS A 77 9.96 8.36 5.15
C HIS A 77 9.11 7.21 4.59
N SER A 78 9.71 6.27 3.85
CA SER A 78 9.01 5.06 3.42
C SER A 78 8.59 4.19 4.61
N LEU A 79 9.44 4.02 5.62
CA LEU A 79 9.04 3.32 6.85
C LEU A 79 7.87 4.02 7.58
N ALA A 80 7.86 5.35 7.62
CA ALA A 80 6.74 6.12 8.16
C ALA A 80 5.44 5.87 7.37
N LEU A 81 5.51 5.78 6.04
CA LEU A 81 4.39 5.32 5.22
C LEU A 81 3.97 3.89 5.58
N GLY A 82 4.92 2.98 5.77
CA GLY A 82 4.65 1.60 6.19
C GLY A 82 3.92 1.51 7.53
N VAL A 83 4.27 2.36 8.52
CA VAL A 83 3.55 2.46 9.80
C VAL A 83 2.14 2.99 9.60
N LEU A 84 1.95 4.02 8.78
CA LEU A 84 0.62 4.51 8.42
C LEU A 84 -0.21 3.40 7.75
N GLY A 85 0.38 2.69 6.79
CA GLY A 85 -0.21 1.54 6.11
C GLY A 85 -0.63 0.46 7.11
N LEU A 86 0.23 0.11 8.06
CA LEU A 86 -0.06 -0.87 9.10
C LEU A 86 -1.30 -0.48 9.93
N ILE A 87 -1.38 0.78 10.38
CA ILE A 87 -2.54 1.30 11.14
C ILE A 87 -3.82 1.20 10.31
N VAL A 88 -3.75 1.59 9.04
CA VAL A 88 -4.89 1.53 8.11
C VAL A 88 -5.31 0.08 7.86
N SER A 89 -4.35 -0.83 7.67
CA SER A 89 -4.61 -2.26 7.45
C SER A 89 -5.23 -2.94 8.67
N ILE A 90 -4.76 -2.61 9.88
CA ILE A 90 -5.36 -3.12 11.13
C ILE A 90 -6.78 -2.59 11.27
N THR A 91 -6.99 -1.28 11.06
CA THR A 91 -8.33 -0.68 11.12
C THR A 91 -9.27 -1.33 10.11
N GLY A 92 -8.80 -1.53 8.87
CA GLY A 92 -9.55 -2.20 7.81
C GLY A 92 -9.90 -3.64 8.19
N ALA A 93 -8.94 -4.40 8.75
CA ALA A 93 -9.19 -5.76 9.22
C ALA A 93 -10.27 -5.80 10.31
N ILE A 94 -10.24 -4.88 11.28
CA ILE A 94 -11.26 -4.82 12.35
C ILE A 94 -12.64 -4.49 11.77
N VAL A 95 -12.72 -3.50 10.89
CA VAL A 95 -14.00 -3.02 10.32
C VAL A 95 -14.58 -4.03 9.32
N MET A 96 -13.75 -4.75 8.58
CA MET A 96 -14.14 -5.61 7.47
C MET A 96 -13.79 -7.08 7.69
N TRP A 97 -13.73 -7.52 8.96
CA TRP A 97 -13.24 -8.86 9.31
C TRP A 97 -13.97 -9.98 8.57
N ASP A 98 -15.29 -9.86 8.42
CA ASP A 98 -16.16 -10.86 7.77
C ASP A 98 -16.35 -10.63 6.27
N ALA A 99 -15.69 -9.61 5.68
CA ALA A 99 -15.80 -9.29 4.25
C ALA A 99 -14.91 -10.18 3.36
N GLY A 100 -14.06 -11.01 3.97
CA GLY A 100 -13.14 -11.90 3.29
C GLY A 100 -12.48 -12.88 4.26
N PRO A 101 -11.60 -13.75 3.75
CA PRO A 101 -10.93 -14.72 4.59
C PRO A 101 -9.92 -14.02 5.52
N ALA A 102 -9.86 -14.46 6.78
CA ALA A 102 -9.00 -13.83 7.79
C ALA A 102 -7.51 -13.77 7.39
N TRP A 103 -7.04 -14.77 6.64
CA TRP A 103 -5.66 -14.82 6.15
C TRP A 103 -5.34 -13.62 5.26
N TYR A 104 -6.29 -13.11 4.48
CA TYR A 104 -6.08 -11.98 3.57
C TYR A 104 -5.85 -10.70 4.37
N SER A 105 -6.69 -10.43 5.37
CA SER A 105 -6.51 -9.30 6.29
C SER A 105 -5.14 -9.34 6.97
N LEU A 106 -4.72 -10.52 7.46
CA LEU A 106 -3.41 -10.73 8.06
C LEU A 106 -2.27 -10.53 7.05
N ALA A 107 -2.44 -10.97 5.80
CA ALA A 107 -1.45 -10.78 4.75
C ALA A 107 -1.24 -9.29 4.44
N ILE A 108 -2.32 -8.50 4.30
CA ILE A 108 -2.21 -7.06 4.04
C ILE A 108 -1.51 -6.33 5.20
N ILE A 109 -1.82 -6.69 6.45
CA ILE A 109 -1.10 -6.20 7.64
C ILE A 109 0.39 -6.57 7.57
N ALA A 110 0.70 -7.84 7.28
CA ALA A 110 2.07 -8.35 7.28
C ALA A 110 2.95 -7.70 6.21
N ILE A 111 2.40 -7.40 5.03
CA ILE A 111 3.18 -6.80 3.92
C ILE A 111 3.36 -5.29 4.03
N ALA A 112 2.57 -4.59 4.86
CA ALA A 112 2.57 -3.13 4.92
C ALA A 112 3.96 -2.52 5.18
N LEU A 113 4.66 -3.01 6.21
CA LEU A 113 6.01 -2.54 6.55
C LEU A 113 7.08 -3.05 5.56
N PRO A 114 7.19 -4.36 5.25
CA PRO A 114 8.21 -4.88 4.35
C PRO A 114 8.16 -4.27 2.95
N CYS A 115 6.97 -4.11 2.36
CA CYS A 115 6.84 -3.55 1.02
C CYS A 115 7.27 -2.08 0.99
N SER A 116 6.80 -1.28 1.95
CA SER A 116 7.17 0.14 1.99
C SER A 116 8.66 0.33 2.21
N TRP A 117 9.26 -0.46 3.10
CA TRP A 117 10.71 -0.47 3.31
C TRP A 117 11.49 -0.88 2.06
N ALA A 118 11.10 -1.97 1.39
CA ALA A 118 11.73 -2.43 0.17
C ALA A 118 11.70 -1.36 -0.94
N GLY A 119 10.58 -0.64 -1.08
CA GLY A 119 10.46 0.51 -1.98
C GLY A 119 11.46 1.63 -1.65
N GLY A 120 11.61 1.95 -0.37
CA GLY A 120 12.58 2.94 0.09
C GLY A 120 14.03 2.55 -0.19
N ILE A 121 14.38 1.28 0.05
CA ILE A 121 15.71 0.72 -0.26
C ILE A 121 16.00 0.74 -1.76
N LEU A 122 15.01 0.39 -2.60
CA LEU A 122 15.17 0.41 -4.04
C LEU A 122 15.50 1.81 -4.56
N TYR A 123 14.86 2.84 -4.01
CA TYR A 123 15.18 4.22 -4.37
C TYR A 123 16.57 4.63 -3.88
N GLU A 124 16.92 4.33 -2.62
CA GLU A 124 18.23 4.67 -2.07
C GLU A 124 19.37 4.07 -2.93
N ARG A 125 19.24 2.80 -3.32
CA ARG A 125 20.20 2.11 -4.20
C ARG A 125 20.23 2.63 -5.62
N SER A 126 19.18 3.28 -6.11
CA SER A 126 19.18 3.87 -7.45
C SER A 126 19.89 5.22 -7.50
N GLN A 127 20.25 5.80 -6.35
CA GLN A 127 20.96 7.09 -6.24
C GLN A 127 22.47 6.91 -5.96
N THR A 128 22.91 5.68 -5.67
CA THR A 128 24.33 5.30 -5.48
C THR A 128 24.94 4.80 -6.76
#